data_AF-A0A6S7FRL3-F1
#
_entry.id   AF-A0A6S7FRL3-F1
#
_cell.length_a   1.000
_cell.length_b   1.000
_cell.length_c   1.000
_cell.angle_alpha   90.00
_cell.angle_beta   90.00
_cell.angle_gamma   90.00
#
_symmetry.space_group_name_H-M   'P 1'
#
loop_
_entity.id
_entity.type
_entity.pdbx_description
1 polymer ?
#
loop_
_entity_poly.entity_id
_entity_poly.type
_entity_poly.pdbx_seq_one_letter_code
_entity_poly.pdbx_strand_id
1 'polypeptide(L)'
;MLVQNLEVALIAYINTVNGAQCRGKPVHLTRGSTDEYCSKVQERLDRLIIFLRGSQKTKKELKEAYPEDNDYFSQIWQVQKDHMVEKLPTNYVFLLLPCYKPNCLHPVCTKGLLREPETWFKNGPPLFFIPLPIPDPARSSGGPCKSCKDDCNGHYLPPERQYEFVKKHGSEYCTQPPSKVLKEFAKTMKHVLKKR
;
A
#
# COMPACT_ATOMS: atom_id res chain seq x y z
N MET A 1 -31.58 -18.74 -5.15
CA MET A 1 -30.72 -19.96 -5.16
C MET A 1 -29.24 -19.66 -4.97
N LEU A 2 -28.52 -18.95 -5.86
CA LEU A 2 -27.07 -18.76 -5.71
C LEU A 2 -26.67 -17.99 -4.43
N VAL A 3 -27.36 -16.89 -4.13
CA VAL A 3 -27.11 -16.06 -2.92
C VAL A 3 -27.34 -16.87 -1.63
N GLN A 4 -28.38 -17.69 -1.58
CA GLN A 4 -28.68 -18.56 -0.43
C GLN A 4 -27.62 -19.66 -0.26
N ASN A 5 -27.11 -20.23 -1.35
CA ASN A 5 -26.05 -21.23 -1.27
C ASN A 5 -24.72 -20.63 -0.82
N LEU A 6 -24.40 -19.40 -1.24
CA LEU A 6 -23.23 -18.66 -0.78
C LEU A 6 -23.34 -18.27 0.70
N GLU A 7 -24.51 -17.86 1.16
CA GLU A 7 -24.84 -17.62 2.56
C GLU A 7 -24.56 -18.87 3.43
N VAL A 8 -25.09 -20.02 3.03
CA VAL A 8 -24.90 -21.28 3.76
C VAL A 8 -23.42 -21.70 3.75
N ALA A 9 -22.72 -21.56 2.63
CA ALA A 9 -21.29 -21.86 2.53
C ALA A 9 -20.45 -20.94 3.42
N LEU A 10 -20.78 -19.64 3.49
CA LEU A 10 -20.10 -18.67 4.34
C LEU A 10 -20.30 -19.00 5.83
N ILE A 11 -21.53 -19.36 6.23
CA ILE A 11 -21.84 -19.79 7.61
C ILE A 11 -21.05 -21.05 7.96
N ALA A 12 -21.06 -22.06 7.09
CA ALA A 12 -20.33 -23.31 7.30
C ALA A 12 -18.82 -23.07 7.42
N TYR A 13 -18.25 -22.20 6.58
CA TYR A 13 -16.83 -21.85 6.63
C TYR A 13 -16.47 -21.11 7.91
N ILE A 14 -17.23 -20.06 8.28
CA ILE A 14 -16.99 -19.30 9.53
C ILE A 14 -17.09 -20.24 10.73
N ASN A 15 -18.12 -21.08 10.82
CA ASN A 15 -18.27 -22.02 11.94
C ASN A 15 -17.13 -23.04 12.04
N THR A 16 -16.53 -23.43 10.90
CA THR A 16 -15.44 -24.40 10.87
C THR A 16 -14.09 -23.77 11.22
N VAL A 17 -13.86 -22.53 10.78
CA VAL A 17 -12.53 -21.88 10.85
C VAL A 17 -12.40 -20.92 12.02
N ASN A 18 -13.51 -20.35 12.51
CA ASN A 18 -13.49 -19.46 13.67
C ASN A 18 -13.05 -20.24 14.92
N GLY A 19 -12.01 -19.74 15.60
CA GLY A 19 -11.36 -20.42 16.74
C GLY A 19 -10.23 -21.37 16.35
N ALA A 20 -10.00 -21.65 15.07
CA ALA A 20 -8.88 -22.47 14.63
C ALA A 20 -7.53 -21.83 15.01
N GLN A 21 -6.56 -22.66 15.38
CA GLN A 21 -5.24 -22.21 15.82
C GLN A 21 -4.36 -21.82 14.62
N CYS A 22 -3.96 -20.56 14.54
CA CYS A 22 -2.95 -20.09 13.59
C CYS A 22 -1.78 -19.49 14.36
N ARG A 23 -0.63 -20.16 14.32
CA ARG A 23 0.60 -19.76 15.04
C ARG A 23 0.38 -19.50 16.54
N GLY A 24 -0.39 -20.39 17.18
CA GLY A 24 -0.68 -20.32 18.62
C GLY A 24 -1.66 -19.22 19.03
N LYS A 25 -2.35 -18.57 18.08
CA LYS A 25 -3.45 -17.65 18.34
C LYS A 25 -4.72 -18.15 17.65
N PRO A 26 -5.89 -18.09 18.31
CA PRO A 26 -7.15 -18.39 17.66
C PRO A 26 -7.46 -17.33 16.59
N VAL A 27 -7.88 -17.78 15.41
CA VAL A 27 -8.40 -16.89 14.37
C VAL A 27 -9.83 -16.50 14.73
N HIS A 28 -10.13 -15.21 14.72
CA HIS A 28 -11.49 -14.70 14.89
C HIS A 28 -12.03 -14.24 13.55
N LEU A 29 -13.04 -14.94 13.04
CA LEU A 29 -13.78 -14.56 11.85
C LEU A 29 -15.13 -13.97 12.28
N THR A 30 -15.41 -12.76 11.81
CA THR A 30 -16.72 -12.14 11.95
C THR A 30 -17.41 -12.06 10.60
N ARG A 31 -18.73 -12.17 10.62
CA ARG A 31 -19.53 -11.90 9.43
C ARG A 31 -19.39 -10.41 9.08
N GLY A 32 -19.22 -10.11 7.80
CA GLY A 32 -19.30 -8.72 7.33
C GLY A 32 -20.66 -8.13 7.70
N SER A 33 -20.71 -6.82 7.97
CA SER A 33 -21.97 -6.15 8.29
C SER A 33 -22.95 -6.31 7.13
N THR A 34 -24.23 -6.49 7.45
CA THR A 34 -25.35 -6.51 6.50
C THR A 34 -26.25 -5.31 6.70
N ASP A 35 -25.73 -4.25 7.32
CA ASP A 35 -26.46 -3.00 7.49
C ASP A 35 -26.72 -2.31 6.13
N GLU A 36 -27.59 -1.31 6.16
CA GLU A 36 -27.97 -0.52 4.98
C GLU A 36 -26.75 0.08 4.27
N TYR A 37 -25.68 0.39 5.03
CA TYR A 37 -24.44 0.90 4.48
C TYR A 37 -23.71 -0.15 3.64
N CYS A 38 -23.62 -1.40 4.10
CA CYS A 38 -23.04 -2.50 3.33
C CYS A 38 -23.84 -2.83 2.06
N SER A 39 -25.18 -2.79 2.11
CA SER A 39 -26.01 -2.94 0.91
C SER A 39 -25.74 -1.82 -0.10
N LYS A 40 -25.66 -0.57 0.34
CA LYS A 40 -25.28 0.57 -0.52
C LYS A 40 -23.90 0.39 -1.15
N VAL A 41 -22.91 -0.09 -0.40
CA VAL A 41 -21.57 -0.36 -0.95
C VAL A 41 -21.59 -1.47 -2.01
N GLN A 42 -22.38 -2.52 -1.79
CA GLN A 42 -22.52 -3.62 -2.76
C GLN A 42 -23.22 -3.17 -4.04
N GLU A 43 -24.32 -2.43 -3.95
CA GLU A 43 -25.02 -1.90 -5.13
C GLU A 43 -24.16 -0.94 -5.94
N ARG A 44 -23.32 -0.16 -5.26
CA ARG A 44 -22.37 0.76 -5.91
C ARG A 44 -21.19 0.04 -6.55
N LEU A 45 -20.87 -1.18 -6.15
CA LEU A 45 -19.73 -1.94 -6.67
C LEU A 45 -19.89 -2.23 -8.17
N ASP A 46 -21.06 -2.68 -8.60
CA ASP A 46 -21.32 -2.96 -10.02
C ASP A 46 -21.18 -1.68 -10.86
N ARG A 47 -21.71 -0.57 -10.34
CA ARG A 47 -21.61 0.76 -10.95
C ARG A 47 -20.15 1.25 -11.00
N LEU A 48 -19.36 1.00 -9.95
CA LEU A 48 -17.93 1.30 -9.93
C LEU A 48 -17.16 0.46 -10.96
N ILE A 49 -17.49 -0.83 -11.12
CA ILE A 49 -16.87 -1.69 -12.13
C ILE A 49 -17.16 -1.15 -13.54
N ILE A 50 -18.39 -0.71 -13.81
CA ILE A 50 -18.76 -0.05 -15.07
C ILE A 50 -17.95 1.25 -15.24
N PHE A 51 -17.86 2.09 -14.21
CA PHE A 51 -17.06 3.32 -14.26
C PHE A 51 -15.59 3.05 -14.62
N LEU A 52 -14.97 2.03 -14.01
CA LEU A 52 -13.57 1.69 -14.23
C LEU A 52 -13.33 1.02 -15.60
N ARG A 53 -14.11 -0.01 -15.92
CA ARG A 53 -13.82 -0.97 -17.01
C ARG A 53 -14.92 -1.09 -18.06
N GLY A 54 -16.05 -0.41 -17.90
CA GLY A 54 -17.16 -0.44 -18.85
C GLY A 54 -16.78 0.11 -20.23
N SER A 55 -17.61 -0.22 -21.23
CA SER A 55 -17.51 0.39 -22.57
C SER A 55 -17.93 1.86 -22.52
N GLN A 56 -17.62 2.62 -23.58
CA GLN A 56 -18.06 4.02 -23.67
C GLN A 56 -19.59 4.15 -23.58
N LYS A 57 -20.32 3.19 -24.16
CA LYS A 57 -21.78 3.14 -24.08
C LYS A 57 -22.26 2.96 -22.64
N THR A 58 -21.74 1.97 -21.92
CA THR A 58 -22.19 1.68 -20.55
C THR A 58 -21.75 2.74 -19.55
N LYS A 59 -20.61 3.41 -19.77
CA LYS A 59 -20.21 4.58 -18.97
C LYS A 59 -21.14 5.78 -19.20
N LYS A 60 -21.61 5.99 -20.43
CA LYS A 60 -22.61 7.04 -20.73
C LYS A 60 -23.95 6.74 -20.05
N GLU A 61 -24.41 5.50 -20.14
CA GLU A 61 -25.63 5.04 -19.45
C GLU A 61 -25.50 5.19 -17.92
N LEU A 62 -24.35 4.87 -17.33
CA LEU A 62 -24.09 5.11 -15.90
C LEU A 62 -24.22 6.58 -15.53
N LYS A 63 -23.65 7.49 -16.35
CA LYS A 63 -23.70 8.93 -16.10
C LYS A 63 -25.12 9.48 -16.18
N GLU A 64 -25.96 8.93 -17.05
CA GLU A 64 -27.36 9.34 -17.21
C GLU A 64 -28.27 8.75 -16.12
N ALA A 65 -28.11 7.47 -15.80
CA ALA A 65 -28.98 6.76 -14.85
C ALA A 65 -28.58 6.97 -13.38
N TYR A 66 -27.29 7.18 -13.10
CA TYR A 66 -26.75 7.33 -11.74
C TYR A 66 -25.71 8.47 -11.67
N PRO A 67 -26.11 9.73 -11.93
CA PRO A 67 -25.19 10.86 -11.99
C PRO A 67 -24.43 11.08 -10.68
N GLU A 68 -25.07 10.90 -9.52
CA GLU A 68 -24.42 11.08 -8.21
C GLU A 68 -23.28 10.09 -7.97
N ASP A 69 -23.49 8.82 -8.32
CA ASP A 69 -22.46 7.79 -8.21
C ASP A 69 -21.33 8.04 -9.20
N ASN A 70 -21.66 8.41 -10.44
CA ASN A 70 -20.66 8.77 -11.44
C ASN A 70 -19.79 9.96 -10.97
N ASP A 71 -20.41 11.00 -10.41
CA ASP A 71 -19.70 12.16 -9.88
C ASP A 71 -18.83 11.81 -8.68
N TYR A 72 -19.35 11.02 -7.75
CA TYR A 72 -18.57 10.49 -6.63
C TYR A 72 -17.36 9.68 -7.12
N PHE A 73 -17.54 8.73 -8.03
CA PHE A 73 -16.43 7.93 -8.57
C PHE A 73 -15.41 8.82 -9.28
N SER A 74 -15.87 9.83 -10.02
CA SER A 74 -15.00 10.81 -10.69
C SER A 74 -14.16 11.61 -9.69
N GLN A 75 -14.76 12.08 -8.59
CA GLN A 75 -14.05 12.78 -7.52
C GLN A 75 -12.99 11.89 -6.86
N ILE A 76 -13.34 10.65 -6.50
CA ILE A 76 -12.39 9.71 -5.89
C ILE A 76 -11.26 9.35 -6.87
N TRP A 77 -11.59 9.14 -8.15
CA TRP A 77 -10.61 8.84 -9.19
C TRP A 77 -9.65 10.02 -9.41
N GLN A 78 -10.16 11.25 -9.34
CA GLN A 78 -9.34 12.44 -9.43
C GLN A 78 -8.40 12.57 -8.22
N VAL A 79 -8.91 12.34 -7.00
CA VAL A 79 -8.08 12.25 -5.79
C VAL A 79 -6.96 11.23 -5.98
N GLN A 80 -7.26 10.02 -6.45
CA GLN A 80 -6.24 9.00 -6.70
C GLN A 80 -5.15 9.52 -7.67
N LYS A 81 -5.55 10.10 -8.80
CA LYS A 81 -4.60 10.65 -9.79
C LYS A 81 -3.71 11.74 -9.19
N ASP A 82 -4.31 12.65 -8.43
CA ASP A 82 -3.58 13.81 -7.87
C ASP A 82 -2.60 13.44 -6.75
N HIS A 83 -2.78 12.27 -6.14
CA HIS A 83 -1.94 11.78 -5.04
C HIS A 83 -0.97 10.69 -5.48
N MET A 84 -1.07 10.23 -6.72
CA MET A 84 -0.25 9.13 -7.22
C MET A 84 1.22 9.54 -7.27
N VAL A 85 2.07 8.78 -6.58
CA VAL A 85 3.52 9.02 -6.62
C VAL A 85 4.08 8.52 -7.94
N GLU A 86 4.42 9.46 -8.82
CA GLU A 86 5.12 9.16 -10.06
C GLU A 86 6.47 8.48 -9.76
N LYS A 87 6.87 7.52 -10.60
CA LYS A 87 8.15 6.76 -10.51
C LYS A 87 8.21 5.66 -9.45
N LEU A 88 7.17 5.44 -8.65
CA LEU A 88 7.04 4.19 -7.89
C LEU A 88 6.44 3.09 -8.77
N PRO A 89 6.97 1.85 -8.71
CA PRO A 89 6.33 0.72 -9.38
C PRO A 89 4.89 0.54 -8.90
N THR A 90 3.97 0.25 -9.83
CA THR A 90 2.52 0.07 -9.57
C THR A 90 2.19 -1.07 -8.60
N ASN A 91 3.19 -1.85 -8.19
CA ASN A 91 3.05 -3.03 -7.34
C ASN A 91 3.20 -2.71 -5.84
N TYR A 92 3.59 -1.48 -5.48
CA TYR A 92 3.69 -1.08 -4.08
C TYR A 92 2.33 -0.60 -3.56
N VAL A 93 1.95 -1.02 -2.36
CA VAL A 93 0.67 -0.68 -1.73
C VAL A 93 0.57 0.80 -1.34
N PHE A 94 1.72 1.49 -1.22
CA PHE A 94 1.81 2.90 -0.84
C PHE A 94 1.94 3.81 -2.07
N LEU A 95 0.83 3.98 -2.78
CA LEU A 95 0.77 4.74 -4.04
C LEU A 95 0.32 6.19 -3.89
N LEU A 96 -0.21 6.59 -2.72
CA LEU A 96 -0.87 7.88 -2.53
C LEU A 96 -0.22 8.69 -1.41
N LEU A 97 0.27 9.88 -1.73
CA LEU A 97 0.76 10.86 -0.75
C LEU A 97 -0.17 12.08 -0.71
N PRO A 98 -0.40 12.69 0.47
CA PRO A 98 -1.13 13.96 0.55
C PRO A 98 -0.52 15.02 -0.37
N CYS A 99 -1.31 15.59 -1.28
CA CYS A 99 -0.83 16.57 -2.25
C CYS A 99 -0.91 18.03 -1.73
N TYR A 100 -1.76 18.31 -0.73
CA TYR A 100 -2.04 19.63 -0.15
C TYR A 100 -2.38 20.74 -1.17
N LYS A 101 -2.80 20.37 -2.39
CA LYS A 101 -3.20 21.33 -3.42
C LYS A 101 -4.52 22.02 -3.03
N PRO A 102 -4.72 23.30 -3.40
CA PRO A 102 -6.01 23.96 -3.26
C PRO A 102 -7.13 23.14 -3.91
N ASN A 103 -8.31 23.14 -3.29
CA ASN A 103 -9.51 22.41 -3.75
C ASN A 103 -9.38 20.88 -3.78
N CYS A 104 -8.36 20.31 -3.15
CA CYS A 104 -8.28 18.88 -2.95
C CYS A 104 -9.38 18.40 -2.00
N LEU A 105 -10.16 17.39 -2.41
CA LEU A 105 -11.25 16.83 -1.61
C LEU A 105 -10.78 15.82 -0.53
N HIS A 106 -9.49 15.47 -0.50
CA HIS A 106 -8.95 14.53 0.47
C HIS A 106 -8.92 15.16 1.88
N PRO A 107 -9.52 14.54 2.92
CA PRO A 107 -9.66 15.16 4.25
C PRO A 107 -8.37 15.58 4.95
N VAL A 108 -7.23 14.96 4.61
CA VAL A 108 -5.92 15.40 5.12
C VAL A 108 -5.44 16.63 4.37
N CYS A 109 -5.65 16.68 3.05
CA CYS A 109 -5.22 17.80 2.21
C CYS A 109 -6.07 19.06 2.46
N THR A 110 -7.34 18.92 2.80
CA THR A 110 -8.24 20.06 3.10
C THR A 110 -7.82 20.84 4.36
N LYS A 111 -7.09 20.20 5.28
CA LYS A 111 -6.52 20.87 6.46
C LYS A 111 -5.33 21.78 6.11
N GLY A 112 -4.82 21.71 4.89
CA GLY A 112 -3.62 22.42 4.45
C GLY A 112 -2.33 21.83 5.04
N LEU A 113 -1.20 22.41 4.65
CA LEU A 113 0.09 22.03 5.20
C LEU A 113 0.17 22.50 6.66
N LEU A 114 0.09 21.55 7.60
CA LEU A 114 0.23 21.84 9.03
C LEU A 114 1.64 22.37 9.33
N ARG A 115 1.75 23.28 10.32
CA ARG A 115 3.05 23.77 10.81
C ARG A 115 3.95 22.63 11.32
N GLU A 116 3.33 21.62 11.93
CA GLU A 116 3.96 20.36 12.25
C GLU A 116 3.27 19.26 11.43
N PRO A 117 4.01 18.58 10.53
CA PRO A 117 3.40 17.56 9.69
C PRO A 117 2.95 16.37 10.55
N GLU A 118 1.76 15.83 10.27
CA GLU A 118 1.32 14.55 10.84
C GLU A 118 2.37 13.47 10.53
N THR A 119 2.63 12.58 11.49
CA THR A 119 3.62 11.50 11.39
C THR A 119 2.94 10.14 11.33
N TRP A 120 3.60 9.14 10.75
CA TRP A 120 3.08 7.76 10.66
C TRP A 120 2.81 7.12 12.02
N PHE A 121 3.61 7.48 13.02
CA PHE A 121 3.48 7.10 14.43
C PHE A 121 4.16 8.18 15.28
N LYS A 122 4.01 8.12 16.62
CA LYS A 122 4.59 9.13 17.53
C LYS A 122 6.12 9.20 17.35
N ASN A 123 6.65 10.40 17.06
CA ASN A 123 8.07 10.66 16.74
C ASN A 123 8.59 9.95 15.46
N GLY A 124 7.70 9.44 14.62
CA GLY A 124 8.03 8.80 13.35
C GLY A 124 8.24 9.80 12.21
N PRO A 125 8.50 9.31 10.99
CA PRO A 125 8.61 10.17 9.83
C PRO A 125 7.29 10.87 9.49
N PRO A 126 7.33 12.03 8.79
CA PRO A 126 6.14 12.69 8.28
C PRO A 126 5.33 11.80 7.33
N LEU A 127 4.00 11.96 7.27
CA LEU A 127 3.11 11.17 6.40
C LEU A 127 3.44 11.29 4.90
N PHE A 128 4.02 12.42 4.47
CA PHE A 128 4.46 12.61 3.09
C PHE A 128 5.75 11.84 2.75
N PHE A 129 6.45 11.29 3.74
CA PHE A 129 7.65 10.46 3.53
C PHE A 129 7.26 8.99 3.58
N ILE A 130 7.57 8.25 2.52
CA ILE A 130 7.40 6.79 2.53
C ILE A 130 8.68 6.16 3.10
N PRO A 131 8.61 5.47 4.26
CA PRO A 131 9.77 4.81 4.84
C PRO A 131 10.13 3.58 3.98
N LEU A 132 11.01 3.79 3.00
CA LEU A 132 11.61 2.71 2.25
C LEU A 132 12.78 2.12 3.04
N PRO A 133 13.02 0.80 2.96
CA PRO A 133 14.20 0.22 3.58
C PRO A 133 15.47 0.89 3.04
N ILE A 134 16.30 1.41 3.94
CA ILE A 134 17.61 1.98 3.63
C ILE A 134 18.67 1.13 4.34
N PRO A 135 19.60 0.47 3.64
CA PRO A 135 20.67 -0.27 4.29
C PRO A 135 21.42 0.60 5.29
N ASP A 136 21.62 0.12 6.51
CA ASP A 136 22.34 0.82 7.57
C ASP A 136 23.84 0.84 7.23
N PRO A 137 24.44 2.02 6.94
CA PRO A 137 25.85 2.11 6.60
C PRO A 137 26.77 1.65 7.73
N ALA A 138 26.33 1.74 8.99
CA ALA A 138 27.10 1.28 10.14
C ALA A 138 27.05 -0.24 10.33
N ARG A 139 26.16 -0.93 9.61
CA ARG A 139 25.90 -2.37 9.73
C ARG A 139 25.67 -3.00 8.36
N SER A 140 26.64 -2.84 7.46
CA SER A 140 26.61 -3.45 6.13
C SER A 140 26.75 -4.98 6.21
N SER A 141 26.24 -5.67 5.18
CA SER A 141 26.38 -7.13 5.05
C SER A 141 27.85 -7.58 5.14
N GLY A 142 28.11 -8.64 5.89
CA GLY A 142 29.45 -9.20 6.11
C GLY A 142 30.33 -8.46 7.13
N GLY A 143 29.82 -7.41 7.78
CA GLY A 143 30.52 -6.70 8.86
C GLY A 143 30.32 -7.31 10.26
N PRO A 144 31.18 -7.00 11.25
CA PRO A 144 31.03 -7.47 12.62
C PRO A 144 29.76 -6.89 13.25
N CYS A 145 28.73 -7.71 13.41
CA CYS A 145 27.46 -7.30 14.01
C CYS A 145 27.29 -7.90 15.41
N LYS A 146 27.22 -7.04 16.43
CA LYS A 146 26.96 -7.45 17.83
C LYS A 146 25.51 -7.86 18.09
N SER A 147 24.61 -7.56 17.15
CA SER A 147 23.17 -7.83 17.28
C SER A 147 22.73 -9.12 16.58
N CYS A 148 23.55 -9.65 15.67
CA CYS A 148 23.30 -10.92 15.01
C CYS A 148 24.01 -12.03 15.77
N LYS A 149 23.34 -13.17 15.97
CA LYS A 149 23.96 -14.37 16.55
C LYS A 149 24.80 -15.15 15.53
N ASP A 150 24.45 -15.01 14.24
CA ASP A 150 25.05 -15.70 13.10
C ASP A 150 25.48 -14.69 12.01
N ASP A 151 25.76 -15.17 10.80
CA ASP A 151 26.16 -14.33 9.65
C ASP A 151 25.20 -13.15 9.41
N CYS A 152 25.76 -11.95 9.47
CA CYS A 152 25.02 -10.72 9.30
C CYS A 152 24.88 -10.37 7.82
N ASN A 153 23.66 -10.45 7.30
CA ASN A 153 23.31 -10.03 5.94
C ASN A 153 23.07 -8.50 5.80
N GLY A 154 23.47 -7.73 6.82
CA GLY A 154 23.26 -6.29 6.91
C GLY A 154 21.93 -5.92 7.55
N HIS A 155 21.86 -4.69 8.07
CA HIS A 155 20.66 -4.13 8.68
C HIS A 155 20.08 -3.01 7.84
N TYR A 156 18.84 -2.62 8.14
CA TYR A 156 18.23 -1.41 7.61
C TYR A 156 18.11 -0.36 8.71
N LEU A 157 18.18 0.92 8.34
CA LEU A 157 17.93 2.01 9.25
C LEU A 157 16.51 1.91 9.82
N PRO A 158 16.32 2.19 11.12
CA PRO A 158 14.97 2.26 11.70
C PRO A 158 14.22 3.48 11.14
N PRO A 159 12.87 3.44 11.05
CA PRO A 159 12.10 4.45 10.32
C PRO A 159 12.32 5.90 10.80
N GLU A 160 12.59 6.10 12.09
CA GLU A 160 12.86 7.42 12.68
C GLU A 160 14.15 8.03 12.14
N ARG A 161 15.13 7.19 11.79
CA ARG A 161 16.42 7.64 11.22
C ARG A 161 16.41 7.71 9.70
N GLN A 162 15.46 7.02 9.03
CA GLN A 162 15.37 7.01 7.57
C GLN A 162 15.09 8.40 7.01
N TYR A 163 14.17 9.17 7.62
CA TYR A 163 13.82 10.50 7.13
C TYR A 163 15.01 11.47 7.19
N GLU A 164 15.70 11.54 8.33
CA GLU A 164 16.90 12.39 8.48
C GLU A 164 18.02 11.95 7.55
N PHE A 165 18.18 10.64 7.34
CA PHE A 165 19.16 10.11 6.39
C PHE A 165 18.87 10.56 4.96
N VAL A 166 17.63 10.41 4.48
CA VAL A 166 17.23 10.84 3.13
C VAL A 166 17.31 12.35 2.97
N LYS A 167 16.95 13.12 4.00
CA LYS A 167 17.08 14.58 4.00
C LYS A 167 18.53 15.03 3.81
N LYS A 168 19.49 14.30 4.39
CA LYS A 168 20.92 14.61 4.31
C LYS A 168 21.60 14.06 3.06
N HIS A 169 21.21 12.88 2.59
CA HIS A 169 21.94 12.12 1.57
C HIS A 169 21.16 11.88 0.27
N GLY A 170 19.90 12.30 0.20
CA GLY A 170 19.00 12.02 -0.90
C GLY A 170 18.40 10.61 -0.84
N SER A 171 17.45 10.33 -1.75
CA SER A 171 16.70 9.07 -1.79
C SER A 171 17.39 7.95 -2.58
N GLU A 172 18.61 8.18 -3.08
CA GLU A 172 19.36 7.23 -3.91
C GLU A 172 19.78 5.97 -3.14
N TYR A 173 19.86 6.10 -1.80
CA TYR A 173 20.21 5.03 -0.87
C TYR A 173 19.00 4.17 -0.45
N CYS A 174 17.78 4.57 -0.81
CA CYS A 174 16.60 3.73 -0.65
C CYS A 174 16.74 2.49 -1.53
N THR A 175 16.26 1.33 -1.06
CA THR A 175 16.43 0.04 -1.76
C THR A 175 16.17 0.15 -3.26
N GLN A 176 17.16 -0.26 -4.05
CA GLN A 176 17.00 -0.37 -5.49
C GLN A 176 15.94 -1.42 -5.81
N PRO A 177 15.16 -1.23 -6.90
CA PRO A 177 14.17 -2.23 -7.30
C PRO A 177 14.84 -3.61 -7.47
N PRO A 178 14.14 -4.72 -7.15
CA PRO A 178 14.69 -6.07 -7.26
C PRO A 178 15.34 -6.35 -8.61
N SER A 179 14.81 -5.79 -9.70
CA SER A 179 15.38 -5.91 -11.05
C SER A 179 16.80 -5.34 -11.20
N LYS A 180 17.13 -4.24 -10.49
CA LYS A 180 18.49 -3.68 -10.47
C LYS A 180 19.41 -4.51 -9.58
N VAL A 181 18.93 -4.91 -8.40
CA VAL A 181 19.70 -5.77 -7.47
C VAL A 181 20.07 -7.10 -8.12
N LEU A 182 19.11 -7.76 -8.79
CA LEU A 182 19.33 -9.01 -9.51
C LEU A 182 20.28 -8.85 -10.71
N LYS A 183 20.21 -7.72 -11.43
CA LYS A 183 21.14 -7.42 -12.52
C LYS A 183 22.57 -7.24 -12.02
N GLU A 184 22.76 -6.50 -10.94
CA GLU A 184 24.09 -6.32 -10.32
C GLU A 184 24.62 -7.63 -9.74
N PHE A 185 23.79 -8.39 -9.01
CA PHE A 185 24.17 -9.71 -8.51
C PHE A 185 24.61 -10.66 -9.63
N ALA A 186 23.88 -10.71 -10.75
CA ALA A 186 24.24 -11.52 -11.91
C ALA A 186 25.57 -11.09 -12.55
N LYS A 187 25.89 -9.78 -12.58
CA LYS A 187 27.19 -9.27 -13.06
C LYS A 187 28.33 -9.69 -12.13
N THR A 188 28.13 -9.61 -10.82
CA THR A 188 29.11 -10.02 -9.80
C THR A 188 29.37 -11.52 -9.89
N MET A 189 28.32 -12.34 -10.03
CA MET A 189 28.44 -13.79 -10.19
C MET A 189 29.17 -14.19 -11.48
N LYS A 190 28.97 -13.46 -12.58
CA LYS A 190 29.73 -13.67 -13.84
C LYS A 190 31.24 -13.42 -13.67
N HIS A 191 31.65 -12.49 -12.81
CA HIS A 191 33.07 -12.24 -12.53
C HIS A 191 33.69 -13.32 -11.64
N VAL A 192 32.94 -13.82 -10.66
CA VAL A 192 33.39 -14.91 -9.77
C VAL A 192 33.55 -16.23 -10.55
N LEU A 193 32.64 -16.51 -11.49
CA LEU A 193 32.69 -17.71 -12.32
C LEU A 193 33.75 -17.65 -13.45
N LYS A 194 34.24 -16.47 -13.82
CA LYS A 194 35.34 -16.30 -14.79
C LYS A 194 36.74 -16.37 -14.18
N LYS A 195 36.85 -16.35 -12.84
CA LYS A 195 38.12 -16.46 -12.10
C LYS A 195 38.36 -17.86 -11.52
N ARG A 196 37.50 -18.82 -11.84
CA ARG A 196 37.72 -20.26 -11.65
C ARG A 196 37.97 -20.88 -13.01
#